data_AF-A0A1D2TQD5-F1
#
_entry.id   AF-A0A1D2TQD5-F1
#
_cell.length_a   1.000
_cell.length_b   1.000
_cell.length_c   1.000
_cell.angle_alpha   90.00
_cell.angle_beta   90.00
_cell.angle_gamma   90.00
#
_symmetry.space_group_name_H-M   'P 1'
#
loop_
_entity.id
_entity.type
_entity.pdbx_description
1 polymer ?
#
loop_
_entity_poly.entity_id
_entity_poly.type
_entity_poly.pdbx_seq_one_letter_code
_entity_poly.pdbx_strand_id
1 'polypeptide(L)'
;MRIALSLALVAVLAAACSKKEDAAKTDAAATAAAPAAAGTEIAAADLEGPTPGKWKLTTELSAAPKPVTVETCVAKTSFKEMEAARQQAGVSCSEQSYRKEGADIVGHTVCAIQGGMKITTDTRISGDFTSRYTIEGKTLMDPAPTPAMKETTMKITAERLGDC
;
A
#
# COMPACT_ATOMS: atom_id res chain seq x y z
N MET A 1 -70.20 18.69 -6.55
CA MET A 1 -70.05 17.39 -5.85
C MET A 1 -69.31 16.42 -6.75
N ARG A 2 -68.02 16.20 -6.54
CA ARG A 2 -67.28 15.01 -7.00
C ARG A 2 -66.11 14.79 -6.03
N ILE A 3 -66.30 13.88 -5.08
CA ILE A 3 -65.25 13.40 -4.19
C ILE A 3 -64.65 12.17 -4.87
N ALA A 4 -63.36 12.21 -5.19
CA ALA A 4 -62.59 11.06 -5.66
C ALA A 4 -61.43 10.82 -4.70
N LEU A 5 -61.35 9.56 -4.26
CA LEU A 5 -60.29 8.93 -3.49
C LEU A 5 -58.89 9.23 -4.07
N SER A 6 -57.85 9.22 -3.23
CA SER A 6 -56.89 8.10 -3.19
C SER A 6 -55.64 8.41 -2.36
N LEU A 7 -55.37 7.50 -1.43
CA LEU A 7 -54.07 6.85 -1.12
C LEU A 7 -52.81 7.72 -1.12
N ALA A 8 -52.29 8.04 0.06
CA ALA A 8 -51.35 7.21 0.85
C ALA A 8 -49.90 7.42 0.44
N LEU A 9 -49.09 7.99 1.35
CA LEU A 9 -47.73 7.52 1.52
C LEU A 9 -47.21 7.81 2.93
N VAL A 10 -46.56 6.77 3.43
CA VAL A 10 -46.14 6.51 4.80
C VAL A 10 -45.08 7.52 5.23
N ALA A 11 -45.36 8.18 6.36
CA ALA A 11 -44.38 8.95 7.12
C ALA A 11 -43.65 8.00 8.08
N VAL A 12 -42.32 8.00 8.07
CA VAL A 12 -41.53 7.65 9.27
C VAL A 12 -40.32 8.57 9.37
N LEU A 13 -40.47 9.53 10.30
CA LEU A 13 -39.51 10.11 11.26
C LEU A 13 -38.26 10.79 10.67
N ALA A 14 -38.18 12.14 10.64
CA ALA A 14 -38.00 13.07 11.76
C ALA A 14 -36.75 12.75 12.60
N ALA A 15 -35.87 13.67 12.98
CA ALA A 15 -35.63 15.07 12.67
C ALA A 15 -34.33 15.42 13.40
N ALA A 16 -33.42 16.17 12.79
CA ALA A 16 -32.53 17.05 13.55
C ALA A 16 -32.08 18.19 12.62
N CYS A 17 -32.66 19.36 12.88
CA CYS A 17 -32.42 20.63 12.20
C CYS A 17 -30.98 21.13 12.41
N SER A 18 -30.39 21.76 11.38
CA SER A 18 -30.12 23.21 11.40
C SER A 18 -29.53 23.72 10.07
N LYS A 19 -30.41 24.39 9.32
CA LYS A 19 -30.25 25.75 8.76
C LYS A 19 -29.28 26.00 7.58
N LYS A 20 -29.95 26.24 6.43
CA LYS A 20 -29.80 27.37 5.48
C LYS A 20 -29.05 27.11 4.16
N GLU A 21 -29.87 27.05 3.10
CA GLU A 21 -29.51 27.24 1.68
C GLU A 21 -28.76 28.57 1.44
N ASP A 22 -27.73 28.58 0.59
CA ASP A 22 -27.83 28.99 -0.83
C ASP A 22 -26.46 29.05 -1.55
N ALA A 23 -26.53 28.79 -2.87
CA ALA A 23 -25.67 29.27 -3.95
C ALA A 23 -24.18 28.84 -4.08
N ALA A 24 -24.01 27.87 -4.97
CA ALA A 24 -23.22 27.97 -6.21
C ALA A 24 -21.67 27.97 -6.21
N LYS A 25 -21.18 26.96 -6.94
CA LYS A 25 -19.99 26.91 -7.80
C LYS A 25 -18.64 26.63 -7.12
N THR A 26 -18.23 25.37 -7.18
CA THR A 26 -16.86 24.99 -7.52
C THR A 26 -16.90 23.61 -8.15
N ASP A 27 -16.57 23.55 -9.45
CA ASP A 27 -16.04 22.36 -10.10
C ASP A 27 -14.82 21.88 -9.31
N ALA A 28 -14.98 20.80 -8.56
CA ALA A 28 -13.90 19.93 -8.18
C ALA A 28 -14.50 18.53 -8.17
N ALA A 29 -14.06 17.72 -9.13
CA ALA A 29 -14.30 16.30 -9.13
C ALA A 29 -13.92 15.75 -7.76
N ALA A 30 -14.93 15.57 -6.90
CA ALA A 30 -14.83 14.69 -5.76
C ALA A 30 -14.64 13.31 -6.38
N THR A 31 -13.38 12.89 -6.48
CA THR A 31 -13.05 11.49 -6.59
C THR A 31 -13.79 10.82 -5.45
N ALA A 32 -14.90 10.16 -5.77
CA ALA A 32 -15.55 9.25 -4.86
C ALA A 32 -14.44 8.30 -4.41
N ALA A 33 -14.02 8.42 -3.15
CA ALA A 33 -13.17 7.43 -2.53
C ALA A 33 -13.97 6.13 -2.64
N ALA A 34 -13.60 5.30 -3.61
CA ALA A 34 -14.10 3.94 -3.70
C ALA A 34 -13.93 3.34 -2.30
N PRO A 35 -14.94 2.63 -1.77
CA PRO A 35 -14.78 1.96 -0.49
C PRO A 35 -13.52 1.11 -0.61
N ALA A 36 -12.50 1.43 0.19
CA ALA A 36 -11.31 0.62 0.28
C ALA A 36 -11.80 -0.80 0.56
N ALA A 37 -11.48 -1.73 -0.35
CA ALA A 37 -11.83 -3.12 -0.17
C ALA A 37 -11.39 -3.51 1.25
N ALA A 38 -12.33 -4.03 2.05
CA ALA A 38 -12.10 -4.37 3.45
C ALA A 38 -11.11 -5.55 3.52
N GLY A 39 -9.82 -5.25 3.44
CA GLY A 39 -8.74 -6.19 3.71
C GLY A 39 -8.57 -6.37 5.21
N THR A 40 -8.16 -7.55 5.63
CA THR A 40 -7.81 -7.80 7.03
C THR A 40 -6.46 -7.15 7.32
N GLU A 41 -6.43 -6.17 8.23
CA GLU A 41 -5.18 -5.61 8.74
C GLU A 41 -4.35 -6.71 9.39
N ILE A 42 -3.05 -6.67 9.15
CA ILE A 42 -2.10 -7.62 9.71
C ILE A 42 -0.89 -6.84 10.25
N ALA A 43 -0.41 -7.22 11.43
CA ALA A 43 0.82 -6.64 11.92
C ALA A 43 1.99 -7.18 11.09
N ALA A 44 2.97 -6.32 10.80
CA ALA A 44 4.21 -6.74 10.14
C ALA A 44 4.93 -7.86 10.92
N ALA A 45 4.73 -7.94 12.24
CA ALA A 45 5.28 -9.00 13.08
C ALA A 45 4.66 -10.38 12.84
N ASP A 46 3.45 -10.43 12.29
CA ASP A 46 2.73 -11.68 12.03
C ASP A 46 3.01 -12.23 10.62
N LEU A 47 3.82 -11.52 9.83
CA LEU A 47 4.28 -11.95 8.53
C LEU A 47 5.60 -12.73 8.67
N GLU A 48 5.54 -14.03 8.39
CA GLU A 48 6.71 -14.87 8.20
C GLU A 48 7.40 -14.48 6.88
N GLY A 49 8.73 -14.38 6.91
CA GLY A 49 9.53 -14.14 5.71
C GLY A 49 9.58 -15.36 4.77
N PRO A 50 10.28 -15.23 3.62
CA PRO A 50 10.45 -16.34 2.70
C PRO A 50 11.18 -17.52 3.33
N THR A 51 10.94 -18.71 2.78
CA THR A 51 11.60 -19.95 3.22
C THR A 51 13.11 -19.78 3.15
N PRO A 52 13.86 -20.17 4.20
CA PRO A 52 15.32 -20.04 4.19
C PRO A 52 15.97 -20.74 3.00
N GLY A 53 17.08 -20.18 2.53
CA GLY A 53 17.86 -20.73 1.43
C GLY A 53 18.41 -19.67 0.50
N LYS A 54 18.91 -20.12 -0.66
CA LYS A 54 19.46 -19.27 -1.70
C LYS A 54 18.33 -18.74 -2.58
N TRP A 55 18.26 -17.42 -2.73
CA TRP A 55 17.26 -16.74 -3.54
C TRP A 55 17.91 -15.88 -4.60
N LYS A 56 17.32 -15.87 -5.80
CA LYS A 56 17.63 -14.94 -6.87
C LYS A 56 16.60 -13.82 -6.86
N LEU A 57 17.05 -12.59 -6.64
CA LEU A 57 16.23 -11.38 -6.64
C LEU A 57 16.51 -10.62 -7.93
N THR A 58 15.50 -10.41 -8.76
CA THR A 58 15.57 -9.58 -9.96
C THR A 58 14.76 -8.31 -9.71
N THR A 59 15.45 -7.17 -9.67
CA THR A 59 14.86 -5.86 -9.37
C THR A 59 14.79 -5.03 -10.64
N GLU A 60 13.60 -4.60 -10.99
CA GLU A 60 13.31 -3.66 -12.07
C GLU A 60 12.93 -2.33 -11.44
N LEU A 61 13.62 -1.25 -11.81
CA LEU A 61 13.33 0.11 -11.36
C LEU A 61 12.97 0.95 -12.58
N SER A 62 11.89 1.75 -12.52
CA SER A 62 11.47 2.59 -13.64
C SER A 62 12.54 3.60 -14.08
N ALA A 63 13.39 4.03 -13.14
CA ALA A 63 14.48 4.97 -13.41
C ALA A 63 15.77 4.29 -13.91
N ALA A 64 15.82 2.94 -13.97
CA ALA A 64 17.02 2.20 -14.38
C ALA A 64 16.82 1.51 -15.74
N PRO A 65 17.83 1.52 -16.64
CA PRO A 65 17.68 0.99 -17.99
C PRO A 65 17.70 -0.55 -18.07
N LYS A 66 18.18 -1.23 -17.02
CA LYS A 66 18.27 -2.70 -16.98
C LYS A 66 17.89 -3.22 -15.59
N PRO A 67 17.24 -4.40 -15.52
CA PRO A 67 17.03 -5.08 -14.25
C PRO A 67 18.36 -5.44 -13.58
N VAL A 68 18.39 -5.38 -12.26
CA VAL A 68 19.53 -5.82 -11.44
C VAL A 68 19.19 -7.16 -10.82
N THR A 69 19.99 -8.18 -11.10
CA THR A 69 19.82 -9.50 -10.51
C THR A 69 20.92 -9.76 -9.49
N VAL A 70 20.52 -10.18 -8.29
CA VAL A 70 21.43 -10.58 -7.21
C VAL A 70 20.99 -11.93 -6.64
N GLU A 71 21.96 -12.78 -6.29
CA GLU A 71 21.70 -14.01 -5.56
C GLU A 71 22.15 -13.81 -4.11
N THR A 72 21.31 -14.16 -3.16
CA THR A 72 21.61 -13.99 -1.74
C THR A 72 21.07 -15.13 -0.90
N CYS A 73 21.74 -15.39 0.21
CA CYS A 73 21.29 -16.34 1.22
C CYS A 73 20.35 -15.66 2.20
N VAL A 74 19.12 -16.14 2.27
CA VAL A 74 18.11 -15.64 3.20
C VAL A 74 18.01 -16.62 4.36
N ALA A 75 18.37 -16.14 5.56
CA ALA A 75 18.13 -16.87 6.80
C ALA A 75 16.65 -16.79 7.19
N LYS A 76 16.21 -17.63 8.13
CA LYS A 76 14.89 -17.47 8.73
C LYS A 76 14.83 -16.11 9.42
N THR A 77 13.96 -15.23 8.93
CA THR A 77 13.76 -13.88 9.46
C THR A 77 12.28 -13.54 9.36
N SER A 78 11.77 -12.85 10.37
CA SER A 78 10.44 -12.25 10.36
C SER A 78 10.47 -10.91 9.62
N PHE A 79 9.32 -10.48 9.10
CA PHE A 79 9.20 -9.12 8.57
C PHE A 79 9.54 -8.06 9.62
N LYS A 80 9.26 -8.33 10.91
CA LYS A 80 9.65 -7.44 12.02
C LYS A 80 11.16 -7.27 12.13
N GLU A 81 11.95 -8.33 11.97
CA GLU A 81 13.42 -8.24 12.00
C GLU A 81 13.95 -7.47 10.80
N MET A 82 13.35 -7.66 9.62
CA MET A 82 13.65 -6.86 8.43
C MET A 82 13.35 -5.38 8.64
N GLU A 83 12.21 -5.04 9.26
CA GLU A 83 11.86 -3.67 9.59
C GLU A 83 12.79 -3.09 10.66
N ALA A 84 13.15 -3.86 11.69
CA ALA A 84 14.13 -3.43 12.69
C ALA A 84 15.49 -3.11 12.04
N ALA A 85 15.93 -3.90 11.06
CA ALA A 85 17.15 -3.63 10.30
C ALA A 85 17.04 -2.33 9.48
N ARG A 86 15.86 -2.02 8.91
CA ARG A 86 15.62 -0.72 8.23
C ARG A 86 15.69 0.45 9.18
N GLN A 87 15.10 0.33 10.37
CA GLN A 87 15.19 1.35 11.42
C GLN A 87 16.66 1.60 11.81
N GLN A 88 17.45 0.54 11.98
CA GLN A 88 18.88 0.63 12.26
C GLN A 88 19.67 1.30 11.11
N ALA A 89 19.22 1.13 9.87
CA ALA A 89 19.78 1.79 8.69
C ALA A 89 19.37 3.27 8.56
N GLY A 90 18.68 3.85 9.55
CA GLY A 90 18.31 5.27 9.58
C GLY A 90 17.03 5.60 8.82
N VAL A 91 16.14 4.61 8.62
CA VAL A 91 14.82 4.81 8.01
C VAL A 91 13.76 4.75 9.11
N SER A 92 13.11 5.87 9.43
CA SER A 92 12.05 5.94 10.45
C SER A 92 10.68 6.07 9.80
N CYS A 93 9.74 5.17 10.08
CA CYS A 93 8.40 5.19 9.47
C CYS A 93 7.36 5.81 10.42
N SER A 94 6.68 6.87 9.96
CA SER A 94 5.57 7.50 10.69
C SER A 94 4.24 6.79 10.45
N GLU A 95 4.12 6.14 9.30
CA GLU A 95 2.96 5.32 8.94
C GLU A 95 3.43 4.01 8.34
N GLN A 96 2.82 2.91 8.77
CA GLN A 96 3.09 1.57 8.27
C GLN A 96 1.86 0.71 8.50
N SER A 97 1.19 0.33 7.40
CA SER A 97 0.05 -0.57 7.44
C SER A 97 0.25 -1.69 6.42
N TYR A 98 -0.18 -2.88 6.79
CA TYR A 98 -0.28 -4.03 5.89
C TYR A 98 -1.65 -4.63 6.03
N ARG A 99 -2.22 -5.06 4.92
CA ARG A 99 -3.49 -5.78 4.89
C ARG A 99 -3.39 -6.94 3.91
N LYS A 100 -4.11 -8.01 4.21
CA LYS A 100 -4.35 -9.09 3.25
C LYS A 100 -5.45 -8.67 2.29
N GLU A 101 -5.21 -8.86 1.01
CA GLU A 101 -6.16 -8.62 -0.08
C GLU A 101 -6.24 -9.89 -0.93
N GLY A 102 -7.11 -10.83 -0.50
CA GLY A 102 -7.13 -12.18 -1.06
C GLY A 102 -5.84 -12.95 -0.71
N ALA A 103 -5.10 -13.38 -1.74
CA ALA A 103 -3.80 -14.05 -1.59
C ALA A 103 -2.62 -13.06 -1.49
N ASP A 104 -2.85 -11.79 -1.79
CA ASP A 104 -1.82 -10.76 -1.79
C ASP A 104 -1.71 -10.08 -0.42
N ILE A 105 -0.54 -9.53 -0.15
CA ILE A 105 -0.32 -8.57 0.93
C ILE A 105 -0.10 -7.20 0.30
N VAL A 106 -0.87 -6.22 0.73
CA VAL A 106 -0.69 -4.84 0.27
C VAL A 106 -0.32 -3.98 1.47
N GLY A 107 0.65 -3.10 1.28
CA GLY A 107 1.20 -2.27 2.33
C GLY A 107 1.28 -0.81 1.93
N HIS A 108 1.16 0.07 2.91
CA HIS A 108 1.40 1.50 2.76
C HIS A 108 2.39 1.94 3.82
N THR A 109 3.40 2.70 3.42
CA THR A 109 4.41 3.23 4.33
C THR A 109 4.71 4.69 4.04
N VAL A 110 4.89 5.47 5.09
CA VAL A 110 5.45 6.83 5.03
C VAL A 110 6.66 6.85 5.94
N CYS A 111 7.84 6.90 5.34
CA CYS A 111 9.11 6.83 6.06
C CYS A 111 9.98 8.05 5.77
N ALA A 112 10.65 8.56 6.79
CA ALA A 112 11.72 9.53 6.67
C ALA A 112 13.06 8.79 6.65
N ILE A 113 13.90 9.08 5.66
CA ILE A 113 15.30 8.69 5.67
C ILE A 113 16.13 9.80 6.31
N GLN A 114 17.21 9.43 6.99
CA GLN A 114 18.26 10.37 7.41
C GLN A 114 18.59 11.36 6.27
N GLY A 115 18.53 12.66 6.59
CA GLY A 115 18.64 13.75 5.60
C GLY A 115 17.30 14.45 5.29
N GLY A 116 16.19 14.05 5.93
CA GLY A 116 14.91 14.76 5.88
C GLY A 116 14.04 14.44 4.67
N MET A 117 14.39 13.42 3.90
CA MET A 117 13.61 12.96 2.76
C MET A 117 12.48 12.04 3.23
N LYS A 118 11.24 12.44 2.95
CA LYS A 118 10.06 11.62 3.11
C LYS A 118 9.88 10.72 1.89
N ILE A 119 9.61 9.46 2.15
CA ILE A 119 9.37 8.41 1.17
C ILE A 119 8.02 7.78 1.49
N THR A 120 7.09 7.92 0.56
CA THR A 120 5.78 7.26 0.64
C THR A 120 5.77 6.09 -0.33
N THR A 121 5.55 4.88 0.16
CA THR A 121 5.57 3.67 -0.66
C THR A 121 4.28 2.88 -0.49
N ASP A 122 3.59 2.66 -1.61
CA ASP A 122 2.53 1.67 -1.73
C ASP A 122 3.13 0.39 -2.30
N THR A 123 2.92 -0.74 -1.63
CA THR A 123 3.49 -2.04 -1.99
C THR A 123 2.40 -3.08 -2.18
N ARG A 124 2.56 -3.97 -3.16
CA ARG A 124 1.82 -5.23 -3.31
C ARG A 124 2.81 -6.38 -3.36
N ILE A 125 2.57 -7.39 -2.55
CA ILE A 125 3.34 -8.62 -2.49
C ILE A 125 2.41 -9.76 -2.88
N SER A 126 2.82 -10.52 -3.89
CA SER A 126 2.02 -11.58 -4.51
C SER A 126 2.87 -12.84 -4.73
N GLY A 127 2.24 -14.01 -4.64
CA GLY A 127 2.88 -15.29 -4.92
C GLY A 127 3.16 -16.12 -3.68
N ASP A 128 4.16 -16.99 -3.77
CA ASP A 128 4.46 -18.02 -2.77
C ASP A 128 5.86 -17.81 -2.18
N PHE A 129 5.89 -17.55 -0.87
CA PHE A 129 7.11 -17.35 -0.09
C PHE A 129 7.99 -18.61 0.05
N THR A 130 7.57 -19.76 -0.46
CA THR A 130 8.36 -20.99 -0.50
C THR A 130 9.11 -21.22 -1.81
N SER A 131 8.68 -20.57 -2.90
CA SER A 131 9.17 -20.88 -4.25
C SER A 131 9.42 -19.63 -5.10
N ARG A 132 8.43 -18.76 -5.23
CA ARG A 132 8.49 -17.54 -6.05
C ARG A 132 7.46 -16.52 -5.61
N TYR A 133 7.91 -15.31 -5.32
CA TYR A 133 7.04 -14.18 -5.03
C TYR A 133 7.50 -12.91 -5.74
N THR A 134 6.59 -11.95 -5.87
CA THR A 134 6.84 -10.63 -6.47
C THR A 134 6.49 -9.55 -5.47
N ILE A 135 7.32 -8.52 -5.37
CA ILE A 135 7.04 -7.29 -4.65
C ILE A 135 6.97 -6.17 -5.69
N GLU A 136 5.82 -5.53 -5.83
CA GLU A 136 5.64 -4.34 -6.66
C GLU A 136 5.43 -3.14 -5.75
N GLY A 137 6.16 -2.06 -5.98
CA GLY A 137 6.12 -0.85 -5.16
C GLY A 137 6.06 0.40 -6.02
N LYS A 138 5.19 1.35 -5.64
CA LYS A 138 5.20 2.72 -6.14
C LYS A 138 5.69 3.63 -5.02
N THR A 139 6.78 4.33 -5.28
CA THR A 139 7.49 5.16 -4.30
C THR A 139 7.41 6.63 -4.72
N LEU A 140 7.06 7.50 -3.79
CA LEU A 140 7.08 8.96 -3.93
C LEU A 140 8.13 9.54 -2.99
N MET A 141 8.96 10.46 -3.49
CA MET A 141 10.05 11.09 -2.72
C MET A 141 9.82 12.60 -2.55
N ASP A 142 10.04 13.11 -1.34
CA ASP A 142 9.80 14.51 -0.97
C ASP A 142 10.79 15.01 0.10
N PRO A 143 11.68 15.98 -0.20
CA PRO A 143 11.95 16.53 -1.52
C PRO A 143 12.65 15.49 -2.41
N ALA A 144 12.25 15.43 -3.68
CA ALA A 144 12.91 14.56 -4.65
C ALA A 144 14.28 15.15 -5.04
N PRO A 145 15.37 14.35 -5.09
CA PRO A 145 16.69 14.85 -5.50
C PRO A 145 16.72 15.39 -6.93
N THR A 146 15.88 14.83 -7.80
CA THR A 146 15.63 15.32 -9.16
C THR A 146 14.15 15.22 -9.49
N PRO A 147 13.61 16.03 -10.42
CA PRO A 147 12.20 15.92 -10.83
C PRO A 147 11.82 14.53 -11.35
N ALA A 148 12.76 13.84 -12.01
CA ALA A 148 12.57 12.49 -12.54
C ALA A 148 12.46 11.42 -11.44
N MET A 149 12.93 11.69 -10.21
CA MET A 149 12.86 10.77 -9.07
C MET A 149 11.72 11.09 -8.11
N LYS A 150 10.83 12.03 -8.46
CA LYS A 150 9.63 12.33 -7.66
C LYS A 150 8.75 11.10 -7.46
N GLU A 151 8.65 10.28 -8.50
CA GLU A 151 7.94 9.02 -8.49
C GLU A 151 8.82 7.95 -9.12
N THR A 152 8.86 6.78 -8.51
CA THR A 152 9.58 5.61 -9.05
C THR A 152 8.78 4.36 -8.75
N THR A 153 8.65 3.49 -9.75
CA THR A 153 8.10 2.16 -9.55
C THR A 153 9.24 1.15 -9.48
N MET A 154 9.03 0.13 -8.66
CA MET A 154 9.96 -0.96 -8.45
C MET A 154 9.20 -2.28 -8.52
N LYS A 155 9.77 -3.27 -9.20
CA LYS A 155 9.30 -4.64 -9.19
C LYS A 155 10.45 -5.56 -8.83
N ILE A 156 10.30 -6.32 -7.76
CA ILE A 156 11.27 -7.33 -7.33
C ILE A 156 10.63 -8.69 -7.55
N THR A 157 11.27 -9.51 -8.37
CA THR A 157 10.92 -10.91 -8.53
C THR A 157 11.91 -11.77 -7.76
N ALA A 158 11.43 -12.55 -6.80
CA ALA A 158 12.25 -13.44 -5.98
C ALA A 158 11.99 -14.89 -6.37
N GLU A 159 13.04 -15.66 -6.63
CA GLU A 159 12.99 -17.07 -7.03
C GLU A 159 13.92 -17.90 -6.14
N ARG A 160 13.40 -18.94 -5.48
CA ARG A 160 14.20 -19.82 -4.64
C ARG A 160 15.04 -20.75 -5.53
N LEU A 161 16.34 -20.75 -5.31
CA LEU A 161 17.32 -21.58 -6.03
C LEU A 161 17.65 -22.88 -5.30
N GLY A 162 17.35 -22.96 -4.00
CA GLY A 162 17.64 -24.12 -3.17
C GLY A 162 18.12 -23.70 -1.79
N ASP A 163 18.89 -24.57 -1.15
CA ASP A 163 19.52 -24.27 0.14
C ASP A 163 20.80 -23.43 -0.07
N CYS A 164 21.23 -22.78 1.00
CA CYS A 164 22.59 -22.27 1.15
C CYS A 164 23.45 -23.38 1.76
#